data_AF-B9Y3P8-F1
#
_entry.id   AF-B9Y3P8-F1
#
_cell.length_a   1.000
_cell.length_b   1.000
_cell.length_c   1.000
_cell.angle_alpha   90.00
_cell.angle_beta   90.00
_cell.angle_gamma   90.00
#
_symmetry.space_group_name_H-M   'P 1'
#
loop_
_entity.id
_entity.type
_entity.pdbx_description
1 polymer ?
#
loop_
_entity_poly.entity_id
_entity_poly.type
_entity_poly.pdbx_seq_one_letter_code
_entity_poly.pdbx_strand_id
1 'polypeptide(L)'
;MENETLDTALNEISSILRRCEKIQPQFAEGSAQHSLLKNRIAALQAADLLLKRERWGEHTDQGKIQPSAASDAVSQKIKNLTREDFMKALAPIQSIIHKCRTAQAKHAETSATFRRLQKQIDAMTLAETLIQKELAADHSWNEADKL
;
A
#
# COMPACT_ATOMS: atom_id res chain seq x y z
N MET A 1 10.86 1.44 -11.22
CA MET A 1 11.28 0.96 -9.89
C MET A 1 11.97 -0.38 -10.06
N GLU A 2 12.92 -0.74 -9.20
CA GLU A 2 13.57 -2.05 -9.27
C GLU A 2 12.64 -3.15 -8.77
N ASN A 3 12.59 -4.29 -9.48
CA ASN A 3 11.73 -5.42 -9.11
C ASN A 3 12.00 -5.94 -7.69
N GLU A 4 13.26 -5.92 -7.25
CA GLU A 4 13.63 -6.32 -5.88
C GLU A 4 13.00 -5.41 -4.81
N THR A 5 12.93 -4.10 -5.08
CA THR A 5 12.26 -3.15 -4.18
C THR A 5 10.78 -3.44 -4.10
N LEU A 6 10.13 -3.71 -5.25
CA LEU A 6 8.72 -4.07 -5.32
C LEU A 6 8.42 -5.40 -4.62
N ASP A 7 9.25 -6.42 -4.83
CA ASP A 7 9.12 -7.74 -4.19
C ASP A 7 9.31 -7.64 -2.68
N THR A 8 10.27 -6.82 -2.22
CA THR A 8 10.47 -6.54 -0.79
C THR A 8 9.25 -5.84 -0.18
N ALA A 9 8.72 -4.82 -0.86
CA ALA A 9 7.54 -4.11 -0.41
C ALA A 9 6.31 -5.02 -0.33
N LEU A 10 6.05 -5.82 -1.38
CA LEU A 10 4.95 -6.79 -1.42
C LEU A 10 5.02 -7.79 -0.27
N ASN A 11 6.22 -8.30 0.03
CA ASN A 11 6.44 -9.23 1.15
C ASN A 11 6.13 -8.58 2.51
N GLU A 12 6.60 -7.35 2.73
CA GLU A 12 6.32 -6.62 3.98
C GLU A 12 4.83 -6.30 4.14
N ILE A 13 4.17 -5.80 3.08
CA ILE A 13 2.73 -5.51 3.09
C ILE A 13 1.91 -6.76 3.34
N SER A 14 2.18 -7.84 2.62
CA SER A 14 1.49 -9.14 2.79
C SER A 14 1.64 -9.66 4.22
N SER A 15 2.83 -9.53 4.79
CA SER A 15 3.13 -9.95 6.17
C SER A 15 2.35 -9.13 7.20
N ILE A 16 2.26 -7.81 7.03
CA ILE A 16 1.47 -6.93 7.89
C ILE A 16 -0.03 -7.22 7.73
N LEU A 17 -0.51 -7.33 6.48
CA LEU A 17 -1.91 -7.60 6.15
C LEU A 17 -2.40 -8.88 6.84
N ARG A 18 -1.65 -9.98 6.68
CA ARG A 18 -1.97 -11.26 7.33
C ARG A 18 -2.05 -11.15 8.86
N ARG A 19 -1.18 -10.35 9.48
CA ARG A 19 -1.24 -10.12 10.94
C ARG A 19 -2.48 -9.33 11.33
N CYS A 20 -2.83 -8.29 10.56
CA CYS A 20 -4.01 -7.49 10.81
C CYS A 20 -5.30 -8.32 10.64
N GLU A 21 -5.42 -9.08 9.56
CA GLU A 21 -6.55 -9.97 9.29
C GLU A 21 -6.71 -11.05 10.37
N LYS A 22 -5.61 -11.61 10.87
CA LYS A 22 -5.64 -12.59 11.96
C LYS A 22 -6.13 -12.02 13.30
N ILE A 23 -5.81 -10.76 13.58
CA ILE A 23 -6.08 -10.14 14.89
C ILE A 23 -7.45 -9.43 14.90
N GLN A 24 -7.91 -8.89 13.77
CA GLN A 24 -9.16 -8.11 13.71
C GLN A 24 -10.39 -8.84 14.28
N PRO A 25 -10.61 -10.15 14.03
CA PRO A 25 -11.78 -10.86 14.55
C PRO A 25 -11.78 -11.05 16.07
N GLN A 26 -10.66 -10.80 16.74
CA GLN A 26 -10.55 -10.89 18.20
C GLN A 26 -11.13 -9.67 18.91
N PHE A 27 -11.45 -8.60 18.17
CA PHE A 27 -12.06 -7.40 18.69
C PHE A 27 -13.54 -7.34 18.33
N ALA A 28 -14.36 -6.93 19.30
CA ALA A 28 -15.80 -6.74 19.11
C ALA A 28 -16.07 -5.77 17.95
N GLU A 29 -17.04 -6.11 17.11
CA GLU A 29 -17.52 -5.22 16.05
C GLU A 29 -18.00 -3.89 16.64
N GLY A 30 -17.69 -2.78 15.97
CA GLY A 30 -17.95 -1.43 16.48
C GLY A 30 -16.92 -0.89 17.48
N SER A 31 -16.00 -1.71 17.99
CA SER A 31 -14.90 -1.22 18.83
C SER A 31 -13.88 -0.38 18.04
N ALA A 32 -13.18 0.53 18.72
CA ALA A 32 -12.15 1.36 18.11
C ALA A 32 -11.01 0.52 17.50
N GLN A 33 -10.62 -0.58 18.15
CA GLN A 33 -9.57 -1.50 17.66
C GLN A 33 -10.02 -2.24 16.41
N HIS A 34 -11.27 -2.72 16.38
CA HIS A 34 -11.84 -3.37 15.20
C HIS A 34 -11.88 -2.41 14.01
N SER A 35 -12.39 -1.19 14.21
CA SER A 35 -12.46 -0.16 13.17
C SER A 35 -11.08 0.27 12.67
N LEU A 36 -10.10 0.43 13.57
CA LEU A 36 -8.72 0.75 13.22
C LEU A 36 -8.09 -0.35 12.35
N LEU A 37 -8.29 -1.62 12.72
CA LEU A 37 -7.77 -2.73 11.93
C LEU A 37 -8.49 -2.87 10.59
N LYS A 38 -9.81 -2.63 10.52
CA LYS A 38 -10.57 -2.60 9.26
C LYS A 38 -10.00 -1.55 8.30
N ASN A 39 -9.77 -0.33 8.77
CA ASN A 39 -9.20 0.75 7.95
C ASN A 39 -7.77 0.42 7.50
N ARG A 40 -6.95 -0.17 8.38
CA ARG A 40 -5.60 -0.60 8.05
C ARG A 40 -5.58 -1.72 7.01
N ILE A 41 -6.47 -2.71 7.12
CA ILE A 41 -6.60 -3.81 6.17
C ILE A 41 -6.97 -3.26 4.79
N ALA A 42 -7.99 -2.40 4.70
CA ALA A 42 -8.38 -1.78 3.44
C ALA A 42 -7.23 -0.98 2.80
N ALA A 43 -6.51 -0.18 3.59
CA ALA A 43 -5.35 0.58 3.11
C ALA A 43 -4.22 -0.32 2.58
N LEU A 44 -3.90 -1.41 3.30
CA LEU A 44 -2.88 -2.36 2.89
C LEU A 44 -3.28 -3.16 1.64
N GLN A 45 -4.57 -3.46 1.47
CA GLN A 45 -5.10 -4.12 0.27
C GLN A 45 -5.01 -3.21 -0.95
N ALA A 46 -5.36 -1.93 -0.82
CA ALA A 46 -5.19 -0.96 -1.90
C ALA A 46 -3.70 -0.81 -2.29
N ALA A 47 -2.82 -0.69 -1.29
CA ALA A 47 -1.38 -0.63 -1.50
C ALA A 47 -0.81 -1.89 -2.18
N ASP A 48 -1.23 -3.08 -1.74
CA ASP A 48 -0.85 -4.36 -2.34
C ASP A 48 -1.25 -4.42 -3.81
N LEU A 49 -2.49 -4.05 -4.17
CA LEU A 49 -2.93 -4.04 -5.55
C LEU A 49 -2.09 -3.10 -6.43
N LEU A 50 -1.80 -1.89 -5.97
CA LEU A 50 -0.99 -0.93 -6.72
C LEU A 50 0.46 -1.43 -6.90
N LEU A 51 1.06 -2.03 -5.87
CA LEU A 51 2.38 -2.65 -5.98
C LEU A 51 2.39 -3.82 -6.96
N LYS A 52 1.35 -4.65 -6.95
CA LYS A 52 1.20 -5.76 -7.90
C LYS A 52 1.06 -5.26 -9.34
N ARG A 53 0.31 -4.16 -9.55
CA ARG A 53 0.22 -3.49 -10.85
C ARG A 53 1.57 -2.91 -11.27
N GLU A 54 2.33 -2.30 -10.37
CA GLU A 54 3.67 -1.80 -10.71
C GLU A 54 4.65 -2.95 -11.00
N ARG A 55 4.51 -4.10 -10.33
CA ARG A 55 5.42 -5.26 -10.43
C ARG A 55 5.16 -6.17 -11.62
N TRP A 56 3.89 -6.36 -11.98
CA TRP A 56 3.44 -7.29 -13.02
C TRP A 56 2.56 -6.62 -14.08
N GLY A 57 2.37 -5.30 -13.98
CA GLY A 57 1.75 -4.51 -15.03
C GLY A 57 2.59 -4.54 -16.29
N GLU A 58 2.00 -4.06 -17.37
CA GLU A 58 2.57 -4.11 -18.70
C GLU A 58 3.86 -3.29 -18.79
N HIS A 59 4.99 -3.93 -18.52
CA HIS A 59 6.27 -3.46 -19.01
C HIS A 59 6.32 -3.78 -20.50
N THR A 60 6.18 -2.76 -21.33
CA THR A 60 6.49 -2.80 -22.76
C THR A 60 7.99 -3.01 -22.95
N ASP A 61 8.49 -4.21 -22.74
CA ASP A 61 9.81 -4.61 -23.21
C ASP A 61 9.62 -5.48 -24.47
N GLN A 62 10.05 -4.92 -25.61
CA GLN A 62 10.19 -5.59 -26.90
C GLN A 62 9.00 -6.45 -27.39
N GLY A 63 7.86 -5.79 -27.68
CA GLY A 63 6.94 -6.23 -28.73
C GLY A 63 6.25 -7.60 -28.54
N LYS A 64 6.29 -8.19 -27.35
CA LYS A 64 5.50 -9.39 -27.02
C LYS A 64 4.62 -9.09 -25.80
N ILE A 65 3.45 -8.54 -26.07
CA ILE A 65 2.39 -8.42 -25.08
C ILE A 65 1.96 -9.84 -24.71
N GLN A 66 2.23 -10.25 -23.48
CA GLN A 66 1.57 -11.39 -22.86
C GLN A 66 0.81 -10.86 -21.64
N PRO A 67 -0.48 -10.53 -21.79
CA PRO A 67 -1.34 -10.30 -20.64
C PRO A 67 -1.44 -11.64 -19.90
N SER A 68 -0.84 -11.73 -18.72
CA SER A 68 -1.17 -12.84 -17.83
C SER A 68 -2.53 -12.53 -17.19
N ALA A 69 -3.42 -13.51 -17.09
CA ALA A 69 -4.74 -13.34 -16.47
C ALA A 69 -4.67 -12.73 -15.04
N ALA A 70 -3.52 -12.83 -14.36
CA ALA A 70 -3.26 -12.20 -13.08
C ALA A 70 -3.17 -10.66 -13.16
N SER A 71 -2.58 -10.09 -14.22
CA SER A 71 -2.48 -8.63 -14.43
C SER A 71 -3.85 -8.02 -14.69
N ASP A 72 -4.69 -8.69 -15.48
CA ASP A 72 -6.06 -8.26 -15.77
C ASP A 72 -6.91 -8.25 -14.49
N ALA A 73 -6.82 -9.31 -13.68
CA ALA A 73 -7.55 -9.40 -12.42
C ALA A 73 -7.15 -8.30 -11.41
N VAL A 74 -5.86 -7.96 -11.32
CA VAL A 74 -5.37 -6.87 -10.47
C VAL A 74 -5.89 -5.52 -10.98
N SER A 75 -5.83 -5.29 -12.29
CA SER A 75 -6.31 -4.05 -12.91
C SER A 75 -7.81 -3.85 -12.72
N GLN A 76 -8.62 -4.90 -12.83
CA GLN A 76 -10.05 -4.84 -12.54
C GLN A 76 -10.34 -4.54 -11.06
N LYS A 77 -9.60 -5.16 -10.13
CA LYS A 77 -9.75 -4.85 -8.69
C LYS A 77 -9.44 -3.40 -8.37
N ILE A 78 -8.41 -2.82 -9.00
CA ILE A 78 -8.07 -1.41 -8.83
C ILE A 78 -9.19 -0.51 -9.36
N LYS A 79 -9.75 -0.81 -10.54
CA LYS A 79 -10.89 -0.07 -11.11
C LYS A 79 -12.16 -0.10 -10.26
N ASN A 80 -12.33 -1.14 -9.43
CA ASN A 80 -13.45 -1.24 -8.49
C ASN A 80 -13.25 -0.41 -7.21
N LEU A 81 -12.03 0.07 -6.94
CA LEU A 81 -11.77 0.98 -5.83
C LEU A 81 -12.08 2.42 -6.26
N THR A 82 -12.68 3.18 -5.36
CA THR A 82 -13.03 4.58 -5.58
C THR A 82 -11.88 5.50 -5.18
N ARG A 83 -11.93 6.76 -5.65
CA ARG A 83 -11.05 7.83 -5.17
C ARG A 83 -11.09 7.94 -3.64
N GLU A 84 -12.27 7.80 -3.03
CA GLU A 84 -12.44 7.87 -1.58
C GLU A 84 -11.70 6.73 -0.85
N ASP A 85 -11.68 5.52 -1.42
CA ASP A 85 -10.93 4.39 -0.86
C ASP A 85 -9.43 4.69 -0.81
N PHE A 86 -8.88 5.26 -1.89
CA PHE A 86 -7.47 5.68 -1.94
C PHE A 86 -7.17 6.84 -0.97
N MET A 87 -8.08 7.82 -0.83
CA MET A 87 -7.92 8.88 0.17
C MET A 87 -7.92 8.33 1.60
N LYS A 88 -8.86 7.42 1.91
CA LYS A 88 -8.93 6.75 3.22
C LYS A 88 -7.71 5.88 3.51
N ALA A 89 -7.05 5.36 2.48
CA ALA A 89 -5.84 4.56 2.63
C ALA A 89 -4.62 5.37 3.11
N LEU A 90 -4.54 6.67 2.81
CA LEU A 90 -3.39 7.50 3.16
C LEU A 90 -3.14 7.58 4.67
N ALA A 91 -4.17 7.86 5.46
CA ALA A 91 -4.01 8.08 6.90
C ALA A 91 -3.45 6.84 7.65
N PRO A 92 -3.94 5.61 7.43
CA PRO A 92 -3.31 4.40 7.99
C PRO A 92 -1.87 4.20 7.54
N ILE A 93 -1.54 4.40 6.25
CA ILE A 93 -0.18 4.22 5.72
C ILE A 93 0.79 5.22 6.37
N GLN A 94 0.42 6.51 6.40
CA GLN A 94 1.21 7.57 7.05
C GLN A 94 1.40 7.31 8.54
N SER A 95 0.37 6.81 9.23
CA SER A 95 0.48 6.45 10.65
C SER A 95 1.50 5.33 10.88
N ILE A 96 1.55 4.32 10.00
CA ILE A 96 2.54 3.24 10.08
C ILE A 96 3.94 3.81 9.87
N ILE A 97 4.14 4.63 8.83
CA ILE A 97 5.43 5.30 8.56
C ILE A 97 5.89 6.08 9.80
N HIS A 98 5.03 6.94 10.34
CA HIS A 98 5.34 7.77 11.49
C HIS A 98 5.74 6.93 12.72
N LYS A 99 4.93 5.91 13.06
CA LYS A 99 5.21 5.04 14.21
C LYS A 99 6.49 4.23 14.01
N CYS A 100 6.75 3.73 12.81
CA CYS A 100 7.98 3.01 12.51
C CYS A 100 9.21 3.92 12.60
N ARG A 101 9.15 5.15 12.08
CA ARG A 101 10.23 6.15 12.22
C ARG A 101 10.52 6.49 13.69
N THR A 102 9.47 6.76 14.46
CA THR A 102 9.60 7.07 15.90
C THR A 102 10.20 5.89 16.69
N ALA A 103 9.86 4.65 16.33
CA ALA A 103 10.48 3.47 16.93
C ALA A 103 11.93 3.28 16.45
N GLN A 104 12.19 3.50 15.17
CA GLN A 104 13.50 3.30 14.53
C GLN A 104 14.56 4.23 15.12
N ALA A 105 14.21 5.49 15.39
CA ALA A 105 15.09 6.49 15.99
C ALA A 105 15.66 6.08 17.36
N LYS A 106 15.10 5.05 18.00
CA LYS A 106 15.57 4.51 19.29
C LYS A 106 16.65 3.43 19.15
N HIS A 107 17.04 3.10 17.92
CA HIS A 107 17.95 2.00 17.63
C HIS A 107 19.11 2.46 16.74
N ALA A 108 20.30 1.92 16.97
CA ALA A 108 21.46 2.16 16.10
C ALA A 108 21.22 1.60 14.69
N GLU A 109 21.75 2.26 13.67
CA GLU A 109 21.60 1.86 12.25
C GLU A 109 22.13 0.44 11.98
N THR A 110 23.18 0.05 12.72
CA THR A 110 23.78 -1.29 12.65
C THR A 110 22.92 -2.38 13.30
N SER A 111 21.84 -2.03 14.00
CA SER A 111 20.97 -3.00 14.66
C SER A 111 20.03 -3.69 13.67
N ALA A 112 19.71 -4.96 13.96
CA ALA A 112 18.70 -5.70 13.20
C ALA A 112 17.31 -5.03 13.28
N THR A 113 16.97 -4.43 14.42
CA THR A 113 15.69 -3.74 14.62
C THR A 113 15.56 -2.51 13.72
N PHE A 114 16.63 -1.69 13.63
CA PHE A 114 16.65 -0.54 12.73
C PHE A 114 16.42 -0.98 11.28
N ARG A 115 17.17 -1.98 10.80
CA ARG A 115 17.02 -2.49 9.43
C ARG A 115 15.63 -3.05 9.14
N ARG A 116 15.03 -3.76 10.09
CA ARG A 116 13.64 -4.27 9.95
C ARG A 116 12.64 -3.12 9.84
N LEU A 117 12.76 -2.09 10.68
CA LEU A 117 11.89 -0.93 10.62
C LEU A 117 12.09 -0.12 9.34
N GLN A 118 13.33 -0.05 8.82
CA GLN A 118 13.62 0.59 7.54
C GLN A 118 12.85 -0.09 6.40
N LYS A 119 12.89 -1.43 6.32
CA LYS A 119 12.12 -2.18 5.30
C LYS A 119 10.62 -1.87 5.34
N GLN A 120 10.05 -1.72 6.53
CA GLN A 120 8.64 -1.34 6.69
C GLN A 120 8.39 0.10 6.26
N ILE A 121 9.28 1.04 6.60
CA ILE A 121 9.17 2.44 6.19
C ILE A 121 9.26 2.55 4.66
N ASP A 122 10.20 1.85 4.03
CA ASP A 122 10.40 1.87 2.58
C ASP A 122 9.18 1.29 1.86
N ALA A 123 8.68 0.14 2.30
CA ALA A 123 7.49 -0.48 1.73
C ALA A 123 6.24 0.43 1.83
N MET A 124 6.04 1.08 2.98
CA MET A 124 4.91 1.98 3.18
C MET A 124 5.07 3.30 2.43
N THR A 125 6.29 3.85 2.33
CA THR A 125 6.57 5.07 1.56
C THR A 125 6.34 4.85 0.07
N LEU A 126 6.72 3.66 -0.42
CA LEU A 126 6.43 3.26 -1.79
C LEU A 126 4.92 3.13 -2.03
N ALA A 127 4.21 2.47 -1.12
CA ALA A 127 2.75 2.39 -1.18
C ALA A 127 2.08 3.78 -1.18
N GLU A 128 2.51 4.67 -0.29
CA GLU A 128 2.02 6.06 -0.25
C GLU A 128 2.23 6.77 -1.59
N THR A 129 3.43 6.64 -2.17
CA THR A 129 3.77 7.23 -3.48
C THR A 129 2.83 6.70 -4.58
N LEU A 130 2.55 5.40 -4.60
CA LEU A 130 1.66 4.81 -5.59
C LEU A 130 0.20 5.24 -5.40
N ILE A 131 -0.28 5.34 -4.15
CA ILE A 131 -1.63 5.84 -3.84
C ILE A 131 -1.76 7.30 -4.28
N GLN A 132 -0.76 8.13 -4.01
CA GLN A 132 -0.75 9.53 -4.45
C GLN A 132 -0.72 9.65 -5.97
N LYS A 133 0.04 8.80 -6.67
CA LYS A 133 0.03 8.74 -8.14
C LYS A 133 -1.35 8.35 -8.69
N GLU A 134 -2.02 7.38 -8.07
CA GLU A 134 -3.38 6.98 -8.48
C GLU A 134 -4.38 8.13 -8.29
N LEU A 135 -4.34 8.80 -7.14
CA LEU A 135 -5.17 9.97 -6.85
C LEU A 135 -4.90 11.15 -7.77
N ALA A 136 -3.64 11.30 -8.21
CA ALA A 136 -3.25 12.32 -9.17
C ALA A 136 -3.71 11.95 -10.57
N ALA A 137 -3.56 10.71 -11.04
CA ALA A 137 -3.89 10.28 -12.40
C ALA A 137 -5.37 10.51 -12.78
N ASP A 138 -6.26 10.54 -11.79
CA ASP A 138 -7.65 10.98 -11.92
C ASP A 138 -7.75 12.53 -12.08
N HIS A 139 -7.25 13.05 -13.22
CA HIS A 139 -7.29 14.47 -13.61
C HIS A 139 -8.70 14.95 -14.04
N SER A 140 -9.76 14.25 -13.66
CA SER A 140 -11.15 14.68 -13.89
C SER A 140 -11.65 15.77 -12.93
N TRP A 141 -10.81 16.33 -12.04
CA TRP A 141 -11.30 17.14 -10.91
C TRP A 141 -10.67 18.54 -10.75
N ASN A 142 -9.89 19.03 -11.71
CA ASN A 142 -9.23 20.35 -11.60
C ASN A 142 -9.97 21.54 -12.25
N GLU A 143 -11.19 21.35 -12.75
CA GLU A 143 -12.00 22.45 -13.34
C GLU A 143 -13.15 22.94 -12.45
N ALA A 144 -13.49 22.24 -11.37
CA ALA A 144 -14.62 22.61 -10.51
C ALA A 144 -14.30 23.60 -9.37
N ASP A 145 -13.02 23.76 -9.01
CA ASP A 145 -12.59 24.63 -7.88
C ASP A 145 -11.97 25.97 -8.36
N LYS A 146 -12.28 26.41 -9.59
CA LYS A 146 -11.84 27.70 -10.16
C LYS A 146 -12.99 28.69 -10.40
N LEU A 147 -14.04 28.65 -9.59
CA LEU A 147 -15.09 29.68 -9.59
C LEU A 147 -15.27 30.29 -8.20
#